data_AF-A0AAW1XSK2-F1
#
_entry.id   AF-A0AAW1XSK2-F1
#
_cell.length_a   1.000
_cell.length_b   1.000
_cell.length_c   1.000
_cell.angle_alpha   90.00
_cell.angle_beta   90.00
_cell.angle_gamma   90.00
#
_symmetry.space_group_name_H-M   'P 1'
#
loop_
_entity.id
_entity.type
_entity.pdbx_description
1 polymer ?
#
loop_
_entity_poly.entity_id
_entity_poly.type
_entity_poly.pdbx_seq_one_letter_code
_entity_poly.pdbx_strand_id
1 'polypeptide(L)'
;MQRGSETVLGNTANEREVFLRNECMNLAIEDVKQTVVVGFQSILWRHQYRKKNADANRIDRARAEERKKNGLPTEYYCKASLAKVKVRRYFRPEDISVEKACILL
;
A
#
# COMPACT_ATOMS: atom_id res chain seq x y z
N MET A 1 1.43 2.98 -7.02
CA MET A 1 1.35 3.20 -5.59
C MET A 1 2.23 4.40 -5.32
N GLN A 2 1.64 5.49 -4.83
CA GLN A 2 2.37 6.71 -4.50
C GLN A 2 2.76 6.69 -3.02
N ARG A 3 3.97 7.16 -2.69
CA ARG A 3 4.36 7.33 -1.28
C ARG A 3 3.62 8.52 -0.68
N GLY A 4 3.24 8.42 0.60
CA GLY A 4 2.58 9.53 1.25
C GLY A 4 3.40 10.83 1.26
N SER A 5 4.73 10.74 1.26
CA SER A 5 5.64 11.89 1.15
C SER A 5 5.52 12.67 -0.16
N GLU A 6 5.01 12.04 -1.21
CA GLU A 6 4.80 12.64 -2.53
C GLU A 6 3.35 13.16 -2.69
N THR A 7 2.51 12.97 -1.67
CA THR A 7 1.14 13.49 -1.64
C THR A 7 1.10 14.81 -0.87
N VAL A 8 -0.10 15.40 -0.75
CA VAL A 8 -0.36 16.58 0.09
C VAL A 8 0.01 16.39 1.57
N LEU A 9 0.21 15.15 2.03
CA LEU A 9 0.65 14.86 3.39
C LEU A 9 2.14 15.18 3.62
N GLY A 10 2.97 15.16 2.58
CA GLY A 10 4.39 15.45 2.66
C GLY A 10 5.10 14.68 3.78
N ASN A 11 5.90 15.38 4.57
CA ASN A 11 6.65 14.82 5.71
C ASN A 11 5.77 14.31 6.86
N THR A 12 4.47 14.62 6.87
CA THR A 12 3.52 14.12 7.88
C THR A 12 3.07 12.69 7.56
N ALA A 13 3.28 12.24 6.31
CA ALA A 13 2.98 10.87 5.94
C ALA A 13 3.88 9.85 6.63
N ASN A 14 3.32 8.68 6.90
CA ASN A 14 4.08 7.55 7.39
C ASN A 14 4.99 6.99 6.27
N GLU A 15 6.26 6.72 6.59
CA GLU A 15 7.26 6.21 5.64
C GLU A 15 6.85 4.89 4.95
N ARG A 16 6.02 4.08 5.61
CA ARG A 16 5.51 2.79 5.12
C ARG A 16 4.16 2.89 4.40
N GLU A 17 3.48 4.02 4.49
CA GLU A 17 2.14 4.17 3.91
C GLU A 17 2.24 4.54 2.43
N VAL A 18 1.57 3.73 1.61
CA VAL A 18 1.44 3.96 0.17
C VAL A 18 -0.04 4.08 -0.20
N PHE A 19 -0.30 4.87 -1.24
CA PHE A 19 -1.63 5.17 -1.74
C PHE A 19 -1.81 4.58 -3.12
N LEU A 20 -2.97 3.98 -3.36
CA LEU A 20 -3.36 3.54 -4.69
C LEU A 20 -3.51 4.75 -5.62
N ARG A 21 -2.96 4.62 -6.82
CA ARG A 21 -3.18 5.52 -7.95
C ARG A 21 -3.84 4.72 -9.05
N ASN A 22 -4.56 5.42 -9.93
CA ASN A 22 -5.28 4.82 -11.05
C ASN A 22 -4.41 4.73 -12.31
N GLU A 23 -3.17 5.18 -12.23
CA GLU A 23 -2.21 5.21 -13.33
C GLU A 23 -1.36 3.93 -13.27
N CYS A 24 -1.17 3.29 -14.41
CA CYS A 24 -0.22 2.19 -14.56
C CYS A 24 0.65 2.45 -15.79
N MET A 25 1.84 1.85 -15.79
CA MET A 25 2.69 1.81 -16.97
C MET A 25 3.29 0.42 -17.15
N ASN A 26 3.66 0.10 -18.39
CA ASN A 26 4.40 -1.11 -18.70
C ASN A 26 5.88 -0.89 -18.38
N LEU A 27 6.46 -1.78 -17.59
CA LEU A 27 7.92 -1.89 -17.39
C LEU A 27 8.42 -3.23 -17.93
N ALA A 28 9.66 -3.24 -18.41
CA ALA A 28 10.36 -4.50 -18.68
C ALA A 28 10.72 -5.18 -17.34
N ILE A 29 10.77 -6.51 -17.34
CA ILE A 29 11.07 -7.27 -16.11
C ILE A 29 12.48 -6.95 -15.61
N GLU A 30 13.43 -6.70 -16.51
CA GLU A 30 14.80 -6.29 -16.18
C GLU A 30 14.90 -4.95 -15.44
N ASP A 31 13.91 -4.06 -15.60
CA ASP A 31 13.83 -2.79 -14.90
C ASP A 31 13.31 -2.93 -13.45
N VAL A 32 12.85 -4.13 -13.06
CA VAL A 32 12.33 -4.41 -11.71
C VAL A 32 13.48 -4.52 -10.73
N LYS A 33 13.71 -3.46 -9.94
CA LYS A 33 14.81 -3.39 -8.97
C LYS A 33 14.68 -4.35 -7.80
N GLN A 34 13.47 -4.46 -7.24
CA GLN A 34 13.22 -5.26 -6.06
C GLN A 34 11.73 -5.57 -5.89
N THR A 35 11.45 -6.73 -5.29
CA THR A 35 10.10 -7.09 -4.85
C THR A 35 9.90 -6.57 -3.43
N VAL A 36 8.77 -5.90 -3.19
CA VAL A 36 8.37 -5.42 -1.87
C VAL A 36 7.02 -5.99 -1.47
N VAL A 37 6.83 -6.19 -0.16
CA VAL A 37 5.54 -6.66 0.38
C VAL A 37 4.67 -5.45 0.71
N VAL A 38 3.46 -5.43 0.15
CA VAL A 38 2.44 -4.40 0.41
C VAL A 38 1.18 -5.06 0.96
N GLY A 39 0.84 -4.75 2.21
CA GLY A 39 -0.39 -5.22 2.84
C GLY A 39 -1.59 -4.30 2.59
N PHE A 40 -2.78 -4.85 2.34
CA PHE A 40 -4.02 -4.08 2.25
C PHE A 40 -4.74 -4.06 3.59
N GLN A 41 -4.88 -2.89 4.20
CA GLN A 41 -5.61 -2.69 5.43
C GLN A 41 -7.00 -2.14 5.13
N SER A 42 -8.03 -2.94 5.38
CA SER A 42 -9.43 -2.49 5.29
C SER A 42 -9.82 -1.78 6.58
N ILE A 43 -10.17 -0.51 6.49
CA ILE A 43 -10.51 0.29 7.67
C ILE A 43 -11.94 0.80 7.58
N LEU A 44 -12.71 0.52 8.64
CA LEU A 44 -14.02 1.11 8.86
C LEU A 44 -13.85 2.38 9.68
N TRP A 45 -14.29 3.52 9.11
CA TRP A 45 -14.13 4.84 9.72
C TRP A 45 -15.20 5.19 10.77
N ARG A 46 -16.17 4.29 11.03
CA ARG A 46 -17.23 4.55 12.02
C ARG A 46 -16.63 4.73 13.41
N HIS A 47 -17.30 5.57 14.22
CA HIS A 47 -16.89 5.88 15.60
C HIS A 47 -16.54 4.63 16.42
N GLN A 48 -17.39 3.60 16.33
CA GLN A 48 -17.20 2.32 17.05
C GLN A 48 -15.88 1.60 16.74
N TYR A 49 -15.26 1.87 15.58
CA TYR A 49 -13.99 1.26 15.20
C TYR A 49 -12.78 2.17 15.48
N ARG A 50 -12.96 3.43 15.90
CA ARG A 50 -11.84 4.35 16.13
C ARG A 50 -10.82 3.80 17.13
N LYS A 51 -11.30 3.27 18.27
CA LYS A 51 -10.44 2.67 19.29
C LYS A 51 -9.68 1.45 18.74
N LYS A 52 -10.41 0.52 18.12
CA LYS A 52 -9.81 -0.68 17.50
C LYS A 52 -8.77 -0.34 16.43
N ASN A 53 -9.05 0.66 15.58
CA ASN A 53 -8.13 1.11 14.54
C ASN A 53 -6.90 1.78 15.15
N ALA A 54 -7.06 2.58 16.21
CA ALA A 54 -5.96 3.19 16.93
C ALA A 54 -5.04 2.13 17.57
N ASP A 55 -5.64 1.11 18.20
CA ASP A 55 -4.90 -0.01 18.80
C ASP A 55 -4.15 -0.81 17.73
N ALA A 56 -4.81 -1.12 16.60
CA ALA A 56 -4.18 -1.81 15.47
C ALA A 56 -3.01 -1.01 14.88
N ASN A 57 -3.18 0.31 14.69
CA ASN A 57 -2.12 1.19 14.22
C ASN A 57 -0.93 1.23 15.19
N ARG A 58 -1.20 1.22 16.50
CA ARG A 58 -0.17 1.20 17.53
C ARG A 58 0.63 -0.11 17.48
N ILE A 59 -0.06 -1.25 17.37
CA ILE A 59 0.57 -2.57 17.27
C ILE A 59 1.41 -2.68 15.99
N ASP A 60 0.88 -2.25 14.84
CA ASP A 60 1.61 -2.27 13.57
C ASP A 60 2.87 -1.41 13.62
N ARG A 61 2.79 -0.21 14.21
CA ARG A 61 3.94 0.67 14.38
C ARG A 61 5.03 0.02 15.25
N ALA A 62 4.66 -0.57 16.38
CA ALA A 62 5.61 -1.26 17.25
C ALA A 62 6.31 -2.43 16.52
N ARG A 63 5.54 -3.25 15.80
CA ARG A 63 6.07 -4.33 14.97
C ARG A 63 7.03 -3.81 13.89
N ALA A 64 6.71 -2.68 13.26
CA ALA A 64 7.55 -2.07 12.23
C ALA A 64 8.91 -1.61 12.80
N GLU A 65 8.88 -0.98 13.97
CA GLU A 65 10.09 -0.50 14.66
C GLU A 65 10.98 -1.66 15.09
N GLU A 66 10.42 -2.74 15.63
CA GLU A 66 11.18 -3.95 15.98
C GLU A 66 11.84 -4.58 14.75
N ARG A 67 11.13 -4.67 13.62
CA ARG A 67 11.70 -5.20 12.38
C ARG A 67 12.83 -4.34 11.84
N LYS A 68 12.69 -3.02 11.93
CA LYS A 68 13.74 -2.06 11.57
C LYS A 68 14.99 -2.26 12.44
N LYS A 69 14.81 -2.44 13.76
CA LYS A 69 15.91 -2.76 14.68
C LYS A 69 16.59 -4.10 14.34
N ASN A 70 15.81 -5.08 13.91
CA ASN A 70 16.31 -6.40 13.52
C ASN A 70 16.90 -6.43 12.09
N GLY A 71 16.98 -5.28 11.40
CA GLY A 71 17.53 -5.19 10.03
C GLY A 71 16.68 -5.92 8.97
N LEU A 72 15.41 -6.21 9.27
CA LEU A 72 14.52 -6.90 8.34
C LEU A 72 13.99 -5.92 7.26
N PRO A 73 13.65 -6.42 6.06
CA PRO A 73 13.07 -5.60 5.00
C PRO A 73 11.81 -4.86 5.44
N THR A 74 11.64 -3.64 4.94
CA THR A 74 10.47 -2.80 5.26
C THR A 74 9.23 -3.31 4.54
N GLU A 75 8.18 -3.58 5.31
CA GLU A 75 6.84 -3.88 4.79
C GLU A 75 6.03 -2.60 4.65
N TYR A 76 5.39 -2.43 3.49
CA TYR A 76 4.52 -1.30 3.21
C TYR A 76 3.05 -1.68 3.43
N TYR A 77 2.20 -0.69 3.62
CA TYR A 77 0.76 -0.91 3.69
C TYR A 77 -0.02 0.17 2.93
N CYS A 78 -1.18 -0.24 2.42
CA CYS A 78 -2.16 0.65 1.81
C CYS A 78 -3.48 0.54 2.60
N LYS A 79 -4.01 1.68 3.06
CA LYS A 79 -5.33 1.73 3.68
C LYS A 79 -6.39 1.88 2.60
N ALA A 80 -7.29 0.91 2.52
CA ALA A 80 -8.49 1.02 1.70
C ALA A 80 -9.67 1.40 2.62
N SER A 81 -10.31 2.54 2.33
CA SER A 81 -11.56 2.89 2.99
C SER A 81 -12.70 2.09 2.36
N LEU A 82 -13.43 1.32 3.17
CA LEU A 82 -14.67 0.64 2.74
C LEU A 82 -15.86 1.62 2.69
N ALA A 83 -15.63 2.92 2.47
CA ALA A 83 -16.66 3.73 1.85
C ALA A 83 -16.85 3.11 0.47
N LYS A 84 -18.09 2.75 0.08
CA LYS A 84 -18.39 2.01 -1.16
C LYS A 84 -17.88 2.77 -2.40
N VAL A 85 -16.59 2.74 -2.68
CA VAL A 85 -16.03 3.11 -3.97
C VAL A 85 -16.23 1.86 -4.81
N LYS A 86 -17.15 1.95 -5.78
CA LYS A 86 -17.41 0.90 -6.75
C LYS A 86 -16.22 0.84 -7.71
N VAL A 87 -15.10 0.29 -7.26
CA VAL A 87 -13.95 0.02 -8.13
C VAL A 87 -14.29 -1.23 -8.92
N ARG A 88 -14.76 -1.06 -10.15
CA ARG A 88 -14.82 -2.15 -11.10
C ARG A 88 -13.39 -2.45 -11.56
N ARG A 89 -12.67 -3.32 -10.84
CA ARG A 89 -11.42 -3.89 -11.35
C ARG A 89 -11.79 -4.95 -12.39
N TYR A 90 -11.84 -4.54 -13.66
CA TYR A 90 -11.78 -5.49 -14.76
C TYR A 90 -10.30 -5.71 -15.07
N PHE A 91 -9.76 -6.87 -14.68
CA PHE A 91 -8.56 -7.40 -15.33
C PHE A 91 -9.07 -8.32 -16.43
N ARG A 92 -8.73 -8.06 -17.69
CA ARG A 92 -8.92 -9.07 -18.73
C ARG A 92 -7.75 -10.05 -18.65
N PRO A 93 -7.95 -11.34 -18.93
CA PRO A 93 -6.86 -12.33 -18.92
C PRO A 93 -5.71 -11.94 -19.86
N GLU A 94 -6.00 -11.19 -20.93
CA GLU A 94 -5.00 -10.68 -21.88
C GLU A 94 -4.10 -9.58 -21.31
N ASP A 95 -4.51 -8.91 -20.22
CA ASP A 95 -3.74 -7.84 -19.56
C ASP A 95 -2.62 -8.40 -18.64
N ILE A 96 -2.60 -9.72 -18.42
CA ILE A 96 -1.57 -10.43 -17.65
C ILE A 96 -0.53 -10.95 -18.64
N SER A 97 0.38 -10.08 -19.06
CA SER A 97 1.51 -10.46 -19.91
C SER A 97 2.58 -11.20 -19.09
N VAL A 98 3.10 -12.31 -19.64
CA VAL A 98 4.27 -13.01 -19.09
C VAL A 98 5.59 -12.23 -19.24
N GLU A 99 5.59 -11.18 -20.06
CA GLU A 99 6.79 -10.38 -20.39
C GLU A 99 6.76 -8.98 -19.77
N LYS A 100 5.60 -8.52 -19.29
CA LYS A 100 5.41 -7.15 -18.77
C LYS A 100 4.72 -7.17 -17.43
N ALA A 101 5.32 -6.52 -16.44
CA ALA A 101 4.68 -6.31 -15.15
C ALA A 101 3.82 -5.05 -15.21
N CYS A 102 2.51 -5.18 -14.95
CA CYS A 102 1.64 -4.03 -14.72
C CYS A 102 1.87 -3.52 -13.30
N ILE A 103 2.72 -2.53 -13.16
CA ILE A 103 2.95 -1.85 -11.88
C ILE A 103 1.93 -0.71 -11.78
N LEU A 104 1.06 -0.77 -10.77
CA LEU A 104 0.29 0.40 -10.36
C LEU A 104 1.31 1.44 -9.89
N LEU A 105 1.48 2.54 -10.63
CA LEU A 105 2.26 3.72 -10.21
C LEU A 105 1.46 4.60 -9.28
#